data_AF-A0A3Q2GY65-F1
#
_entry.id   AF-A0A3Q2GY65-F1
#
_cell.length_a   1.000
_cell.length_b   1.000
_cell.length_c   1.000
_cell.angle_alpha   90.00
_cell.angle_beta   90.00
_cell.angle_gamma   90.00
#
_symmetry.space_group_name_H-M   'P 1'
#
loop_
_entity.id
_entity.type
_entity.pdbx_description
1 polymer ?
#
loop_
_entity_poly.entity_id
_entity_poly.type
_entity_poly.pdbx_seq_one_letter_code
_entity_poly.pdbx_strand_id
1 'polypeptide(L)'
;MTSTMAWTPLLTLIVLCTGSWAQFVLTQPASVSGNLGQRVTISCTGSSSNIGDYDVHWYQQLPGMAPKLIIYDNSKRPSGVPE
;
A
#
# COMPACT_ATOMS: atom_id res chain seq x y z
N MET A 1 -48.06 -11.21 17.97
CA MET A 1 -47.61 -10.53 16.75
C MET A 1 -46.61 -9.47 17.16
N THR A 2 -45.32 -9.80 17.16
CA THR A 2 -44.24 -8.85 17.49
C THR A 2 -43.89 -8.09 16.21
N SER A 3 -44.25 -6.81 16.17
CA SER A 3 -43.88 -5.91 15.07
C SER A 3 -42.37 -5.65 15.15
N THR A 4 -41.59 -6.27 14.27
CA THR A 4 -40.18 -5.93 14.10
C THR A 4 -40.09 -4.54 13.47
N MET A 5 -39.50 -3.59 14.20
CA MET A 5 -39.44 -2.20 13.75
C MET A 5 -38.63 -2.10 12.46
N ALA A 6 -39.29 -1.74 11.35
CA ALA A 6 -38.70 -1.55 10.02
C ALA A 6 -37.61 -0.45 9.94
N TRP A 7 -37.34 0.22 11.06
CA TRP A 7 -36.23 1.14 11.29
C TRP A 7 -34.86 0.43 11.34
N THR A 8 -34.80 -0.79 11.89
CA THR A 8 -33.51 -1.51 12.06
C THR A 8 -32.84 -1.88 10.74
N PRO A 9 -33.53 -2.37 9.68
CA PRO A 9 -32.87 -2.64 8.40
C PRO A 9 -32.38 -1.36 7.70
N LEU A 10 -33.05 -0.22 7.92
CA LEU A 10 -32.68 1.06 7.31
C LEU A 10 -31.36 1.59 7.89
N LEU A 11 -31.16 1.50 9.20
CA LEU A 11 -29.89 1.87 9.84
C LEU A 11 -28.75 0.93 9.47
N THR A 12 -29.00 -0.37 9.34
CA THR A 12 -27.97 -1.30 8.86
C THR A 12 -27.54 -0.98 7.43
N LEU A 13 -28.47 -0.59 6.56
CA LEU A 13 -28.16 -0.20 5.18
C LEU A 13 -27.27 1.06 5.14
N ILE A 14 -27.54 2.07 5.97
CA ILE A 14 -26.74 3.30 6.05
C ILE A 14 -25.30 3.00 6.50
N VAL A 15 -25.10 2.08 7.46
CA VAL A 15 -23.76 1.68 7.94
C VAL A 15 -22.97 0.91 6.88
N LEU A 16 -23.63 0.11 6.03
CA LEU A 16 -23.01 -0.62 4.93
C LEU A 16 -22.57 0.29 3.76
N CYS A 17 -23.17 1.47 3.62
CA CYS A 17 -22.90 2.39 2.51
C CYS A 17 -21.78 3.42 2.78
N THR A 18 -21.22 3.50 3.98
CA THR A 18 -20.16 4.47 4.32
C THR A 18 -18.73 3.90 4.22
N GLY A 19 -18.60 2.59 3.96
CA GLY A 19 -17.30 1.94 3.79
C GLY A 19 -16.79 2.03 2.35
N SER A 20 -15.69 2.73 2.13
CA SER A 20 -14.92 2.66 0.88
C SER A 20 -14.20 1.31 0.83
N TRP A 21 -14.55 0.44 -0.13
CA TRP A 21 -13.88 -0.86 -0.35
C TRP A 21 -12.56 -0.75 -1.12
N ALA A 22 -12.07 0.46 -1.37
CA ALA A 22 -10.79 0.70 -2.03
C ALA A 22 -9.69 0.88 -0.98
N GLN A 23 -8.83 -0.14 -0.85
CA GLN A 23 -7.66 -0.11 0.01
C GLN A 23 -6.41 -0.22 -0.86
N PHE A 24 -5.68 0.88 -1.04
CA PHE A 24 -4.39 0.90 -1.75
C PHE A 24 -3.27 0.44 -0.80
N VAL A 25 -3.30 -0.83 -0.42
CA VAL A 25 -2.39 -1.39 0.59
C VAL A 25 -1.35 -2.30 -0.07
N LEU A 26 -0.09 -2.02 0.21
CA LEU A 26 1.05 -2.84 -0.16
C LEU A 26 1.46 -3.73 1.01
N THR A 27 1.77 -5.00 0.73
CA THR A 27 2.31 -5.92 1.73
C THR A 27 3.83 -5.93 1.65
N GLN A 28 4.50 -5.58 2.76
CA GLN A 28 5.96 -5.47 2.86
C GLN A 28 6.46 -6.03 4.21
N PRO A 29 7.71 -6.51 4.31
CA PRO A 29 8.30 -6.86 5.58
C PRO A 29 8.47 -5.61 6.46
N ALA A 30 8.22 -5.73 7.75
CA ALA A 30 8.36 -4.61 8.69
C ALA A 30 9.81 -4.07 8.78
N SER A 31 10.79 -4.95 8.58
CA SER A 31 12.20 -4.59 8.47
C SER A 31 12.98 -5.71 7.79
N VAL A 32 14.11 -5.35 7.17
CA VAL A 32 15.13 -6.30 6.69
C VAL A 32 16.50 -5.77 7.10
N SER A 33 17.44 -6.67 7.37
CA SER A 33 18.82 -6.35 7.72
C SER A 33 19.78 -7.30 7.03
N GLY A 34 21.04 -6.88 6.93
CA GLY A 34 22.12 -7.66 6.34
C GLY A 34 23.48 -7.11 6.80
N ASN A 35 24.53 -7.91 6.69
CA ASN A 35 25.88 -7.47 7.02
C ASN A 35 26.44 -6.54 5.94
N LEU A 36 27.52 -5.83 6.27
CA LEU A 36 28.21 -4.97 5.32
C LEU A 36 28.64 -5.77 4.07
N GLY A 37 28.33 -5.24 2.89
CA GLY A 37 28.63 -5.87 1.60
C GLY A 37 27.62 -6.94 1.16
N GLN A 38 26.66 -7.32 2.01
CA GLN A 38 25.58 -8.21 1.60
C GLN A 38 24.47 -7.43 0.89
N ARG A 39 23.84 -8.08 -0.10
CA ARG A 39 22.62 -7.60 -0.73
C ARG A 39 21.41 -7.95 0.14
N VAL A 40 20.61 -6.95 0.47
CA VAL A 40 19.28 -7.13 1.06
C VAL A 40 18.21 -6.96 -0.01
N THR A 41 17.11 -7.69 0.13
CA THR A 41 15.95 -7.58 -0.77
C THR A 41 14.74 -7.18 0.06
N ILE A 42 14.11 -6.06 -0.29
CA ILE A 42 12.83 -5.63 0.29
C ILE A 42 11.74 -6.01 -0.70
N SER A 43 10.84 -6.90 -0.32
CA SER A 43 9.72 -7.31 -1.16
C SER A 43 8.50 -6.41 -0.92
N CYS A 44 7.75 -6.14 -2.00
CA CYS A 44 6.48 -5.45 -1.96
C CYS A 44 5.49 -6.18 -2.85
N THR A 45 4.34 -6.57 -2.31
CA THR A 45 3.30 -7.30 -3.03
C THR A 45 2.01 -6.50 -3.06
N GLY A 46 1.39 -6.46 -4.24
CA GLY A 46 0.08 -5.87 -4.51
C GLY A 46 -0.73 -6.71 -5.50
N SER A 47 -1.96 -6.29 -5.77
CA SER A 47 -2.89 -6.93 -6.70
C SER A 47 -3.62 -5.88 -7.55
N SER A 48 -4.15 -6.30 -8.70
CA SER A 48 -5.02 -5.45 -9.53
C SER A 48 -6.28 -4.99 -8.79
N SER A 49 -6.75 -5.74 -7.78
CA SER A 49 -7.87 -5.34 -6.95
C SER A 49 -7.54 -4.23 -5.93
N ASN A 50 -6.26 -3.99 -5.61
CA ASN A 50 -5.85 -3.03 -4.60
C ASN A 50 -5.07 -1.82 -5.18
N ILE A 51 -4.24 -2.03 -6.19
CA ILE A 51 -3.48 -0.99 -6.90
C ILE A 51 -4.06 -0.73 -8.28
N GLY A 52 -4.82 -1.65 -8.87
CA GLY A 52 -5.33 -1.47 -10.24
C GLY A 52 -4.21 -1.41 -11.27
N ASP A 53 -4.33 -0.45 -12.18
CA ASP A 53 -3.35 -0.17 -13.24
C ASP A 53 -2.32 0.90 -12.84
N TYR A 54 -2.26 1.27 -11.54
CA TYR A 54 -1.30 2.24 -11.05
C TYR A 54 0.08 1.61 -10.81
N ASP A 55 1.12 2.44 -10.89
CA ASP A 55 2.50 2.01 -10.68
C ASP A 55 2.95 2.15 -9.23
N VAL A 56 3.92 1.33 -8.85
CA VAL A 56 4.62 1.40 -7.56
C VAL A 56 5.95 2.13 -7.73
N HIS A 57 6.23 3.02 -6.78
CA HIS A 57 7.47 3.79 -6.71
C HIS A 57 8.19 3.47 -5.40
N TRP A 58 9.52 3.45 -5.42
CA TRP A 58 10.36 3.25 -4.25
C TRP A 58 11.15 4.52 -3.93
N TYR A 59 11.11 4.90 -2.66
CA TYR A 59 11.86 6.04 -2.13
C TYR A 59 12.80 5.58 -1.03
N GLN A 60 14.05 6.05 -1.08
CA GLN A 60 14.99 5.94 0.00
C GLN A 60 14.85 7.16 0.91
N GLN A 61 14.62 6.92 2.19
CA GLN A 61 14.63 7.96 3.22
C GLN A 61 15.70 7.63 4.25
N LEU A 62 16.67 8.54 4.39
CA LEU A 62 17.65 8.49 5.47
C LEU A 62 17.18 9.41 6.61
N PRO A 63 17.56 9.13 7.87
CA PRO A 63 17.20 9.99 8.99
C PRO A 63 17.61 11.45 8.73
N GLY A 64 16.67 12.38 8.89
CA GLY A 64 16.89 13.82 8.70
C GLY A 64 17.00 14.29 7.24
N MET A 65 16.82 13.40 6.26
CA MET A 65 16.89 13.72 4.83
C MET A 65 15.51 13.63 4.16
N ALA A 66 15.34 14.40 3.09
CA ALA A 66 14.16 14.28 2.25
C ALA A 66 14.13 12.92 1.52
N PRO A 67 12.95 12.34 1.26
CA PRO A 67 12.83 11.12 0.46
C PRO A 67 13.45 11.30 -0.94
N LYS A 68 14.29 10.35 -1.35
CA LYS A 68 14.90 10.29 -2.68
C LYS A 68 14.28 9.15 -3.48
N LEU A 69 13.73 9.45 -4.66
CA LEU A 69 13.23 8.43 -5.58
C LEU A 69 14.38 7.52 -6.05
N ILE A 70 14.17 6.20 -5.98
CA ILE A 70 15.16 5.20 -6.41
C ILE A 70 14.61 4.27 -7.51
N ILE A 71 13.30 3.98 -7.52
CA ILE A 71 12.63 3.22 -8.57
C ILE A 71 11.26 3.86 -8.85
N TYR A 72 10.89 4.01 -10.12
CA TYR A 72 9.58 4.50 -10.58
C TYR A 72 9.01 3.60 -11.68
N ASP A 73 7.72 3.72 -11.98
CA ASP A 73 7.02 2.87 -12.97
C ASP A 73 7.35 1.38 -12.79
N ASN A 74 7.26 0.90 -11.55
CA ASN A 74 7.58 -0.45 -11.06
C ASN A 74 9.04 -0.89 -11.16
N SER A 75 9.83 -0.37 -12.11
CA SER A 75 11.15 -0.93 -12.45
C SER A 75 12.16 0.07 -12.99
N LYS A 76 11.73 1.25 -13.45
CA LYS A 76 12.62 2.28 -14.01
C LYS A 76 13.40 2.95 -12.89
N ARG A 77 14.65 3.38 -13.17
CA ARG A 77 15.49 4.09 -12.20
C ARG A 77 15.80 5.51 -12.66
N PRO A 78 15.80 6.50 -11.75
CA PRO A 78 16.29 7.84 -12.08
C PRO A 78 17.78 7.81 -12.44
N SER A 79 18.23 8.80 -13.23
CA SER A 79 19.65 8.96 -13.53
C SER A 79 20.48 9.13 -12.24
N GLY A 80 21.66 8.50 -12.20
CA GLY A 80 22.54 8.54 -11.02
C GLY A 80 22.18 7.57 -9.88
N VAL A 81 21.18 6.71 -10.07
CA VAL A 81 20.94 5.54 -9.20
C VAL A 81 21.54 4.29 -9.89
N PRO A 82 22.56 3.63 -9.30
CA PRO A 82 23.15 2.40 -9.86
C PRO A 82 22.12 1.28 -9.99
N GLU A 83 22.39 0.24 -10.80
CA GLU A 83 21.58 -0.99 -10.83
C GLU A 83 21.74 -1.85 -9.56
#